data_AF-A0A524CF77-F1
#
_entry.id   AF-A0A524CF77-F1
#
_cell.length_a   1.000
_cell.length_b   1.000
_cell.length_c   1.000
_cell.angle_alpha   90.00
_cell.angle_beta   90.00
_cell.angle_gamma   90.00
#
_symmetry.space_group_name_H-M   'P 1'
#
loop_
_entity.id
_entity.type
_entity.pdbx_description
1 polymer ?
#
loop_
_entity_poly.entity_id
_entity_poly.type
_entity_poly.pdbx_seq_one_letter_code
_entity_poly.pdbx_strand_id
1 'polypeptide(L)'
;MDSISIEIVFTLLLNALPIIIMVIPWILIRKKAFGKLYFRVMMGIIIFYLIYWVLPIIFQYNKAPDELGIGSNEETLSLSYILIHFTSLIMQFIQYPLITLPFIFFLAPIITFLIVLNRLRKEEGSISDNLQKISYDYKKSPFKQIKDELLNGDWVREREILKVIVVLLPISLYLLQVILKITGLEAYSLQNSETALGWFLEIIFAYLAVLIFAIELLSSSKLSLKGRYFGESIREQTYKSLYTVGLPISLLSIILFLVDNSTSIDIIFYFLAYSLMGSVIFILFLKIFEPISVLILIKLIDWWKRKRENLNKINKNNLYYGIIFGLIAVFGYIIVTYFSFNILYSIYFPEGEAYSNYLINQSLYDAVNPSLFDAASLDLMIIFNAIGTTILPLIITTIVLLYCFRYTKSLSTATSTFLIVIVALSVLFSLIQFLPLINYAEEYWVTGRVSYTFLLDIRFFTLRTALLDARLEGILGILAIPFLYGRTVFAMVIWGLMAFYLSKKFRRENIQLEDKVMEKIFYSTVSDYLTLEE
;
A
#
# COMPACT_ATOMS: atom_id res chain seq x y z
N MET A 1 -9.92 -19.74 41.00
CA MET A 1 -9.38 -18.56 40.29
C MET A 1 -10.28 -17.41 40.66
N ASP A 2 -9.72 -16.30 41.13
CA ASP A 2 -10.50 -15.09 41.44
C ASP A 2 -11.21 -14.61 40.17
N SER A 3 -12.38 -13.97 40.28
CA SER A 3 -13.18 -13.50 39.14
C SER A 3 -12.34 -12.68 38.14
N ILE A 4 -11.42 -11.87 38.66
CA ILE A 4 -10.45 -11.07 37.89
C ILE A 4 -9.51 -11.95 37.06
N SER A 5 -9.02 -13.06 37.61
CA SER A 5 -8.13 -13.98 36.89
C SER A 5 -8.83 -14.64 35.71
N ILE A 6 -10.13 -14.93 35.85
CA ILE A 6 -10.97 -15.50 34.79
C ILE A 6 -11.19 -14.45 33.69
N GLU A 7 -11.54 -13.21 34.04
CA GLU A 7 -11.72 -12.10 33.09
C GLU A 7 -10.45 -11.84 32.26
N ILE A 8 -9.26 -11.86 32.88
CA ILE A 8 -7.98 -11.67 32.18
C ILE A 8 -7.74 -12.80 31.17
N VAL A 9 -7.86 -14.06 31.60
CA VAL A 9 -7.63 -15.21 30.71
C VAL A 9 -8.64 -15.23 29.57
N PHE A 10 -9.90 -14.92 29.85
CA PHE A 10 -10.97 -14.88 28.87
C PHE A 10 -10.75 -13.77 27.82
N THR A 11 -10.38 -12.58 28.28
CA THR A 11 -9.97 -11.45 27.43
C THR A 11 -8.83 -11.83 26.49
N LEU A 12 -7.76 -12.45 27.01
CA LEU A 12 -6.61 -12.86 26.20
C LEU A 12 -6.99 -13.92 25.17
N LEU A 13 -7.81 -14.90 25.55
CA LEU A 13 -8.26 -15.95 24.65
C LEU A 13 -9.13 -15.41 23.51
N LEU A 14 -10.10 -14.54 23.82
CA LEU A 14 -11.02 -13.99 22.82
C LEU A 14 -10.29 -13.08 21.81
N ASN A 15 -9.34 -12.27 22.27
CA ASN A 15 -8.53 -11.43 21.38
C ASN A 15 -7.51 -12.25 20.56
N ALA A 16 -7.01 -13.38 21.09
CA ALA A 16 -6.08 -14.26 20.37
C ALA A 16 -6.79 -15.22 19.39
N LEU A 17 -8.05 -15.55 19.63
CA LEU A 17 -8.84 -16.51 18.85
C LEU A 17 -8.75 -16.28 17.33
N PRO A 18 -8.91 -15.04 16.82
CA PRO A 18 -8.87 -14.82 15.38
C PRO A 18 -7.48 -15.07 14.77
N ILE A 19 -6.41 -14.77 15.51
CA ILE A 19 -5.03 -15.09 15.10
C ILE A 19 -4.84 -16.61 15.03
N ILE A 20 -5.33 -17.33 16.03
CA ILE A 20 -5.25 -18.81 16.08
C ILE A 20 -5.96 -19.40 14.85
N ILE A 21 -7.14 -18.89 14.50
CA ILE A 21 -7.89 -19.34 13.32
C ILE A 21 -7.08 -19.14 12.02
N MET A 22 -6.35 -18.02 11.87
CA MET A 22 -5.49 -17.79 10.70
C MET A 22 -4.28 -18.73 10.63
N VAL A 23 -3.73 -19.17 11.77
CA VAL A 23 -2.54 -20.04 11.77
C VAL A 23 -2.88 -21.46 11.28
N ILE A 24 -4.11 -21.93 11.50
CA ILE A 24 -4.53 -23.30 11.17
C ILE A 24 -4.35 -23.62 9.67
N PRO A 25 -4.89 -22.82 8.71
CA PRO A 25 -4.68 -23.08 7.28
C PRO A 25 -3.21 -23.11 6.89
N TRP A 26 -2.37 -22.23 7.45
CA TRP A 26 -0.95 -22.15 7.12
C TRP A 26 -0.21 -23.47 7.37
N ILE A 27 -0.47 -24.11 8.51
CA ILE A 27 0.17 -25.37 8.90
C ILE A 27 -0.02 -26.44 7.81
N LEU A 28 -1.19 -26.46 7.16
CA LEU A 28 -1.55 -27.42 6.11
C LEU A 28 -0.86 -27.12 4.76
N ILE A 29 -0.61 -25.84 4.44
CA ILE A 29 -0.11 -25.42 3.12
C ILE A 29 1.36 -24.97 3.11
N ARG A 30 2.06 -24.92 4.26
CA ARG A 30 3.39 -24.30 4.47
C ARG A 30 4.51 -24.70 3.49
N LYS A 31 4.43 -25.87 2.86
CA LYS A 31 5.43 -26.38 1.91
C LYS A 31 5.22 -25.88 0.47
N LYS A 32 4.05 -25.34 0.12
CA LYS A 32 3.71 -24.87 -1.22
C LYS A 32 4.08 -23.38 -1.38
N ALA A 33 4.31 -22.93 -2.61
CA ALA A 33 4.54 -21.50 -2.90
C ALA A 33 3.39 -20.62 -2.38
N PHE A 34 2.14 -21.06 -2.57
CA PHE A 34 0.96 -20.40 -2.01
C PHE A 34 0.99 -20.35 -0.47
N GLY A 35 1.54 -21.37 0.20
CA GLY A 35 1.72 -21.34 1.66
C GLY A 35 2.80 -20.37 2.13
N LYS A 36 3.83 -20.13 1.31
CA LYS A 36 4.84 -19.08 1.57
C LYS A 36 4.26 -17.67 1.37
N LEU A 37 3.37 -17.49 0.39
CA LEU A 37 2.60 -16.26 0.23
C LEU A 37 1.65 -16.03 1.40
N TYR A 38 0.87 -17.07 1.75
CA TYR A 38 -0.05 -17.03 2.89
C TYR A 38 0.67 -16.67 4.19
N PHE A 39 1.86 -17.25 4.43
CA PHE A 39 2.70 -16.90 5.58
C PHE A 39 3.02 -15.40 5.63
N ARG A 40 3.39 -14.80 4.50
CA ARG A 40 3.71 -13.36 4.41
C ARG A 40 2.47 -12.50 4.70
N VAL A 41 1.30 -12.87 4.16
CA VAL A 41 0.02 -12.20 4.43
C VAL A 41 -0.35 -12.32 5.91
N MET A 42 -0.30 -13.54 6.47
CA MET A 42 -0.61 -13.82 7.87
C MET A 42 0.31 -13.04 8.82
N MET A 43 1.62 -13.04 8.58
CA MET A 43 2.58 -12.23 9.36
C MET A 43 2.27 -10.74 9.27
N GLY A 44 1.88 -10.24 8.09
CA GLY A 44 1.45 -8.86 7.90
C GLY A 44 0.24 -8.51 8.75
N ILE A 45 -0.80 -9.34 8.73
CA ILE A 45 -2.02 -9.15 9.55
C ILE A 45 -1.68 -9.18 11.05
N ILE A 46 -0.83 -10.11 11.50
CA ILE A 46 -0.43 -10.21 12.92
C ILE A 46 0.32 -8.95 13.36
N ILE A 47 1.29 -8.48 12.58
CA ILE A 47 2.05 -7.27 12.92
C ILE A 47 1.15 -6.03 12.89
N PHE A 48 0.26 -5.93 11.89
CA PHE A 48 -0.74 -4.89 11.81
C PHE A 48 -1.64 -4.90 13.05
N TYR A 49 -2.18 -6.06 13.43
CA TYR A 49 -3.00 -6.20 14.63
C TYR A 49 -2.25 -5.77 15.92
N LEU A 50 -1.01 -6.23 16.10
CA LEU A 50 -0.22 -5.90 17.29
C LEU A 50 0.15 -4.42 17.39
N ILE A 51 0.47 -3.76 16.27
CA ILE A 51 0.96 -2.38 16.27
C ILE A 51 -0.18 -1.38 16.04
N TYR A 52 -1.01 -1.60 15.04
CA TYR A 52 -2.09 -0.69 14.67
C TYR A 52 -3.22 -0.71 15.71
N TRP A 53 -3.42 -1.86 16.37
CA TRP A 53 -4.56 -2.06 17.27
C TRP A 53 -4.15 -2.20 18.72
N VAL A 54 -3.30 -3.18 19.06
CA VAL A 54 -2.95 -3.46 20.47
C VAL A 54 -2.08 -2.36 21.08
N LEU A 55 -1.12 -1.80 20.33
CA LEU A 55 -0.21 -0.77 20.85
C LEU A 55 -0.93 0.48 21.38
N PRO A 56 -1.97 1.05 20.73
CA PRO A 56 -2.78 2.12 21.29
C PRO A 56 -3.22 1.93 22.76
N ILE A 57 -3.39 0.69 23.24
CA ILE A 57 -3.74 0.40 24.65
C ILE A 57 -2.72 0.97 25.62
N ILE A 58 -1.42 0.85 25.29
CA ILE A 58 -0.33 1.32 26.17
C ILE A 58 -0.43 2.83 26.40
N PHE A 59 -0.98 3.57 25.43
CA PHE A 59 -1.12 5.02 25.49
C PHE A 59 -2.47 5.47 26.09
N GLN A 60 -3.38 4.54 26.37
CA GLN A 60 -4.69 4.80 26.97
C GLN A 60 -4.76 4.42 28.45
N TYR A 61 -3.63 4.15 29.10
CA TYR A 61 -3.57 3.66 30.49
C TYR A 61 -4.25 4.59 31.52
N ASN A 62 -4.38 5.88 31.22
CA ASN A 62 -5.06 6.87 32.08
C ASN A 62 -6.55 7.08 31.75
N LYS A 63 -7.07 6.48 30.66
CA LYS A 63 -8.49 6.58 30.28
C LYS A 63 -9.21 5.32 30.76
N ALA A 64 -10.39 5.49 31.37
CA ALA A 64 -11.23 4.36 31.75
C ALA A 64 -11.76 3.66 30.49
N PRO A 65 -11.82 2.32 30.45
CA PRO A 65 -12.45 1.58 29.35
C PRO A 65 -13.91 2.00 29.15
N ASP A 66 -14.32 2.20 27.90
CA ASP A 66 -15.73 2.45 27.58
C ASP A 66 -16.56 1.17 27.75
N GLU A 67 -17.70 1.27 28.42
CA GLU A 67 -18.69 0.20 28.41
C GLU A 67 -19.44 0.22 27.08
N LEU A 68 -19.33 -0.87 26.31
CA LEU A 68 -20.20 -1.09 25.16
C LEU A 68 -21.52 -1.64 25.68
N GLY A 69 -22.51 -0.76 25.81
CA GLY A 69 -23.83 -1.09 26.30
C GLY A 69 -24.45 -2.25 25.49
N ILE A 70 -25.01 -3.23 26.20
CA ILE A 70 -25.68 -4.41 25.61
C ILE A 70 -27.16 -4.28 25.86
N GLY A 71 -27.97 -4.29 24.81
CA GLY A 71 -29.42 -4.40 24.92
C GLY A 71 -29.83 -5.78 25.49
N SER A 72 -31.01 -5.88 26.11
CA SER A 72 -31.49 -7.11 26.78
C SER A 72 -31.63 -8.36 25.88
N ASN A 73 -31.45 -8.23 24.56
CA ASN A 73 -31.50 -9.31 23.57
C ASN A 73 -30.19 -9.46 22.76
N GLU A 74 -29.08 -8.86 23.21
CA GLU A 74 -27.85 -8.72 22.41
C GLU A 74 -26.68 -9.59 22.89
N GLU A 75 -26.90 -10.56 23.78
CA GLU A 75 -25.80 -11.44 24.26
C GLU A 75 -25.08 -12.20 23.13
N THR A 76 -25.82 -12.60 22.08
CA THR A 76 -25.22 -13.23 20.89
C THR A 76 -24.40 -12.27 20.04
N LEU A 77 -24.64 -10.96 20.18
CA LEU A 77 -23.93 -9.91 19.46
C LEU A 77 -22.46 -9.88 19.86
N SER A 78 -22.14 -10.11 21.14
CA SER A 78 -20.78 -10.10 21.67
C SER A 78 -19.83 -11.09 20.97
N LEU A 79 -20.30 -12.29 20.62
CA LEU A 79 -19.48 -13.26 19.87
C LEU A 79 -19.34 -12.84 18.40
N SER A 80 -20.43 -12.41 17.77
CA SER A 80 -20.41 -11.94 16.37
C SER A 80 -19.56 -10.69 16.20
N TYR A 81 -19.52 -9.82 17.21
CA TYR A 81 -18.72 -8.61 17.24
C TYR A 81 -17.24 -8.93 17.08
N ILE A 82 -16.69 -9.92 17.79
CA ILE A 82 -15.27 -10.30 17.66
C ILE A 82 -14.93 -10.72 16.23
N LEU A 83 -15.82 -11.47 15.56
CA LEU A 83 -15.62 -11.90 14.18
C LEU A 83 -15.74 -10.74 13.17
N ILE A 84 -16.75 -9.89 13.33
CA ILE A 84 -16.97 -8.70 12.52
C ILE A 84 -15.77 -7.76 12.66
N HIS A 85 -15.37 -7.49 13.91
CA HIS A 85 -14.25 -6.64 14.26
C HIS A 85 -12.94 -7.14 13.65
N PHE A 86 -12.63 -8.43 13.79
CA PHE A 86 -11.44 -9.00 13.17
C PHE A 86 -11.48 -8.94 11.63
N THR A 87 -12.66 -9.13 11.04
CA THR A 87 -12.83 -9.01 9.59
C THR A 87 -12.62 -7.56 9.13
N SER A 88 -13.11 -6.56 9.88
CA SER A 88 -12.84 -5.14 9.66
C SER A 88 -11.34 -4.86 9.68
N LEU A 89 -10.61 -5.41 10.65
CA LEU A 89 -9.15 -5.27 10.74
C LEU A 89 -8.42 -5.90 9.55
N ILE A 90 -8.85 -7.07 9.09
CA ILE A 90 -8.32 -7.67 7.86
C ILE A 90 -8.58 -6.76 6.65
N MET A 91 -9.78 -6.20 6.54
CA MET A 91 -10.12 -5.30 5.43
C MET A 91 -9.28 -4.02 5.44
N GLN A 92 -9.03 -3.45 6.62
CA GLN A 92 -8.11 -2.31 6.78
C GLN A 92 -6.68 -2.70 6.41
N PHE A 93 -6.18 -3.84 6.88
CA PHE A 93 -4.85 -4.34 6.51
C PHE A 93 -4.73 -4.53 4.98
N ILE A 94 -5.74 -5.10 4.33
CA ILE A 94 -5.74 -5.37 2.87
C ILE A 94 -5.55 -4.08 2.04
N GLN A 95 -5.95 -2.91 2.56
CA GLN A 95 -5.69 -1.62 1.92
C GLN A 95 -4.20 -1.37 1.67
N TYR A 96 -3.32 -1.85 2.57
CA TYR A 96 -1.87 -1.68 2.40
C TYR A 96 -1.35 -2.36 1.12
N PRO A 97 -1.44 -3.68 0.95
CA PRO A 97 -0.96 -4.33 -0.27
C PRO A 97 -1.81 -4.01 -1.50
N LEU A 98 -3.09 -3.64 -1.36
CA LEU A 98 -3.92 -3.33 -2.53
C LEU A 98 -3.78 -1.89 -3.05
N ILE A 99 -3.54 -0.91 -2.18
CA ILE A 99 -3.53 0.52 -2.52
C ILE A 99 -2.20 1.19 -2.18
N THR A 100 -1.78 1.15 -0.92
CA THR A 100 -0.60 1.90 -0.42
C THR A 100 0.71 1.39 -1.03
N LEU A 101 0.92 0.08 -1.08
CA LEU A 101 2.15 -0.49 -1.63
C LEU A 101 2.28 -0.26 -3.14
N PRO A 102 1.24 -0.46 -3.98
CA PRO A 102 1.31 -0.12 -5.40
C PRO A 102 1.75 1.31 -5.70
N PHE A 103 1.41 2.28 -4.84
CA PHE A 103 1.94 3.64 -4.96
C PHE A 103 3.48 3.65 -4.93
N ILE A 104 4.08 2.96 -3.95
CA ILE A 104 5.53 2.83 -3.80
C ILE A 104 6.15 2.15 -5.02
N PHE A 105 5.60 1.01 -5.42
CA PHE A 105 6.11 0.16 -6.50
C PHE A 105 5.94 0.77 -7.89
N PHE A 106 4.99 1.69 -8.07
CA PHE A 106 4.81 2.41 -9.32
C PHE A 106 5.72 3.64 -9.43
N LEU A 107 5.84 4.43 -8.35
CA LEU A 107 6.59 5.68 -8.36
C LEU A 107 8.10 5.44 -8.34
N ALA A 108 8.58 4.39 -7.66
CA ALA A 108 10.01 4.09 -7.55
C ALA A 108 10.70 3.90 -8.93
N PRO A 109 10.15 3.17 -9.90
CA PRO A 109 10.67 3.13 -11.27
C PRO A 109 10.86 4.49 -11.94
N ILE A 110 9.97 5.45 -11.68
CA ILE A 110 10.06 6.80 -12.25
C ILE A 110 11.25 7.54 -11.65
N ILE A 111 11.40 7.49 -10.32
CA ILE A 111 12.56 8.09 -9.64
C ILE A 111 13.85 7.41 -10.07
N THR A 112 13.85 6.08 -10.16
CA THR A 112 14.99 5.28 -10.64
C THR A 112 15.42 5.73 -12.02
N PHE A 113 14.47 5.94 -12.93
CA PHE A 113 14.74 6.45 -14.27
C PHE A 113 15.39 7.84 -14.24
N LEU A 114 14.95 8.75 -13.37
CA LEU A 114 15.59 10.06 -13.18
C LEU A 114 17.04 9.93 -12.68
N ILE A 115 17.31 9.00 -11.76
CA ILE A 115 18.67 8.73 -11.29
C ILE A 115 19.55 8.20 -12.43
N VAL A 116 19.03 7.29 -13.25
CA VAL A 116 19.72 6.78 -14.45
C VAL A 116 20.04 7.93 -15.41
N LEU A 117 19.08 8.81 -15.72
CA LEU A 117 19.31 9.96 -16.59
C LEU A 117 20.40 10.89 -16.03
N ASN A 118 20.40 11.15 -14.73
CA ASN A 118 21.42 11.96 -14.09
C ASN A 118 22.81 11.29 -14.14
N ARG A 119 22.87 9.95 -14.01
CA ARG A 119 24.13 9.22 -14.18
C ARG A 119 24.65 9.32 -15.62
N LEU A 120 23.78 9.14 -16.62
CA LEU A 120 24.16 9.24 -18.02
C LEU A 120 24.69 10.63 -18.42
N ARG A 121 24.21 11.70 -17.76
CA ARG A 121 24.73 13.07 -17.95
C ARG A 121 26.19 13.24 -17.52
N LYS A 122 26.67 12.40 -16.60
CA LYS A 122 28.05 12.46 -16.07
C LYS A 122 29.04 11.64 -16.90
N GLU A 123 28.55 10.85 -17.85
CA GLU A 123 29.36 10.00 -18.72
C GLU A 123 29.68 10.75 -20.02
N GLU A 124 30.86 10.51 -20.60
CA GLU A 124 31.29 11.16 -21.84
C GLU A 124 30.34 10.85 -23.02
N GLY A 125 30.01 11.88 -23.81
CA GLY A 125 29.11 11.79 -24.97
C GLY A 125 27.71 12.37 -24.72
N SER A 126 26.81 12.20 -25.69
CA SER A 126 25.42 12.66 -25.52
C SER A 126 24.61 11.68 -24.67
N ILE A 127 23.61 12.19 -23.94
CA ILE A 127 22.68 11.34 -23.16
C ILE A 127 22.01 10.30 -24.07
N SER A 128 21.68 10.69 -25.31
CA SER A 128 21.04 9.80 -26.28
C SER A 128 21.93 8.59 -26.61
N ASP A 129 23.22 8.83 -26.88
CA ASP A 129 24.16 7.77 -27.24
C ASP A 129 24.44 6.85 -26.06
N ASN A 130 24.58 7.41 -24.86
CA ASN A 130 24.81 6.62 -23.65
C ASN A 130 23.58 5.83 -23.23
N LEU A 131 22.38 6.36 -23.45
CA LEU A 131 21.12 5.67 -23.21
C LEU A 131 20.96 4.46 -24.15
N GLN A 132 21.35 4.56 -25.43
CA GLN A 132 21.35 3.42 -26.37
C GLN A 132 22.26 2.28 -25.91
N LYS A 133 23.34 2.59 -25.17
CA LYS A 133 24.31 1.62 -24.64
C LYS A 133 23.85 0.94 -23.34
N ILE A 134 22.69 1.31 -22.78
CA ILE A 134 22.12 0.63 -21.62
C ILE A 134 21.60 -0.75 -22.02
N SER A 135 22.02 -1.77 -21.29
CA SER A 135 21.47 -3.12 -21.38
C SER A 135 21.00 -3.63 -20.01
N TYR A 136 20.15 -4.64 -20.04
CA TYR A 136 19.52 -5.24 -18.86
C TYR A 136 19.77 -6.74 -18.86
N ASP A 137 19.98 -7.32 -17.68
CA ASP A 137 20.02 -8.78 -17.48
C ASP A 137 18.76 -9.22 -16.72
N TYR A 138 17.72 -9.66 -17.44
CA TYR A 138 16.48 -10.13 -16.84
C TYR A 138 16.13 -11.51 -17.39
N LYS A 139 16.31 -12.58 -16.58
CA LYS A 139 16.28 -13.97 -17.10
C LYS A 139 14.96 -14.72 -16.98
N LYS A 140 14.04 -14.27 -16.13
CA LYS A 140 12.80 -14.99 -15.77
C LYS A 140 11.56 -14.11 -15.96
N SER A 141 10.41 -14.73 -16.23
CA SER A 141 9.14 -14.01 -16.19
C SER A 141 8.84 -13.55 -14.75
N PRO A 142 8.08 -12.46 -14.55
CA PRO A 142 7.71 -11.99 -13.21
C PRO A 142 7.13 -13.10 -12.33
N PHE A 143 6.19 -13.88 -12.86
CA PHE A 143 5.59 -15.00 -12.11
C PHE A 143 6.63 -16.04 -11.67
N LYS A 144 7.53 -16.42 -12.57
CA LYS A 144 8.56 -17.42 -12.25
C LYS A 144 9.57 -16.86 -11.25
N GLN A 145 9.92 -15.59 -11.37
CA GLN A 145 10.77 -14.91 -10.39
C GLN A 145 10.12 -14.86 -9.01
N ILE A 146 8.87 -14.41 -8.89
CA ILE A 146 8.11 -14.38 -7.63
C ILE A 146 8.07 -15.79 -7.02
N LYS A 147 7.70 -16.80 -7.81
CA LYS A 147 7.61 -18.19 -7.34
C LYS A 147 8.95 -18.70 -6.82
N ASP A 148 10.02 -18.52 -7.57
CA ASP A 148 11.36 -18.99 -7.21
C ASP A 148 11.86 -18.26 -5.95
N GLU A 149 11.70 -16.93 -5.86
CA GLU A 149 12.12 -16.14 -4.71
C GLU A 149 11.32 -16.46 -3.43
N LEU A 150 10.02 -16.77 -3.55
CA LEU A 150 9.19 -17.22 -2.43
C LEU A 150 9.58 -18.61 -1.94
N LEU A 151 9.99 -19.51 -2.84
CA LEU A 151 10.40 -20.88 -2.49
C LEU A 151 11.81 -20.94 -1.92
N ASN A 152 12.74 -20.12 -2.42
CA ASN A 152 14.12 -20.05 -1.94
C ASN A 152 14.20 -19.59 -0.48
N GLY A 153 13.26 -18.75 -0.03
CA GLY A 153 13.14 -18.36 1.39
C GLY A 153 14.33 -17.56 1.94
N ASP A 154 15.17 -16.98 1.07
CA ASP A 154 16.26 -16.10 1.46
C ASP A 154 15.74 -14.72 1.87
N TRP A 155 16.11 -14.22 3.05
CA TRP A 155 15.67 -12.91 3.58
C TRP A 155 16.83 -11.91 3.73
N VAL A 156 18.04 -12.23 3.24
CA VAL A 156 19.22 -11.37 3.42
C VAL A 156 18.97 -9.97 2.88
N ARG A 157 18.44 -9.89 1.65
CA ARG A 157 18.15 -8.64 0.96
C ARG A 157 17.03 -7.85 1.63
N GLU A 158 15.93 -8.52 1.97
CA GLU A 158 14.84 -7.93 2.76
C GLU A 158 15.35 -7.33 4.07
N ARG A 159 16.27 -8.01 4.76
CA ARG A 159 16.85 -7.55 6.03
C ARG A 159 17.74 -6.32 5.84
N GLU A 160 18.50 -6.23 4.75
CA GLU A 160 19.33 -5.06 4.45
C GLU A 160 18.47 -3.82 4.19
N ILE A 161 17.44 -3.95 3.35
CA ILE A 161 16.51 -2.85 3.07
C ILE A 161 15.80 -2.41 4.36
N LEU A 162 15.34 -3.36 5.19
CA LEU A 162 14.70 -3.05 6.48
C LEU A 162 15.64 -2.25 7.38
N LYS A 163 16.92 -2.64 7.48
CA LYS A 163 17.92 -1.88 8.27
C LYS A 163 18.05 -0.44 7.79
N VAL A 164 18.09 -0.21 6.47
CA VAL A 164 18.20 1.15 5.93
C VAL A 164 16.95 1.98 6.29
N ILE A 165 15.76 1.42 6.11
CA ILE A 165 14.51 2.11 6.43
C ILE A 165 14.44 2.44 7.93
N VAL A 166 14.82 1.50 8.80
CA VAL A 166 14.87 1.72 10.26
C VAL A 166 15.84 2.83 10.64
N VAL A 167 17.00 2.94 9.96
CA VAL A 167 17.96 4.02 10.20
C VAL A 167 17.40 5.39 9.81
N LEU A 168 16.62 5.47 8.74
CA LEU A 168 15.99 6.72 8.26
C LEU A 168 14.80 7.17 9.12
N LEU A 169 14.23 6.26 9.90
CA LEU A 169 12.98 6.44 10.62
C LEU A 169 13.04 7.61 11.61
N PRO A 170 14.11 7.80 12.40
CA PRO A 170 14.25 8.99 13.26
C PRO A 170 14.52 10.29 12.50
N ILE A 171 15.15 10.21 11.33
CA ILE A 171 15.33 11.39 10.46
C ILE A 171 13.96 11.87 9.97
N SER A 172 13.06 10.94 9.64
CA SER A 172 11.70 11.29 9.25
C SER A 172 10.84 11.83 10.38
N LEU A 173 11.05 11.35 11.62
CA LEU A 173 10.42 11.94 12.81
C LEU A 173 10.83 13.40 12.96
N TYR A 174 12.14 13.68 12.86
CA TYR A 174 12.65 15.04 12.98
C TYR A 174 12.13 15.93 11.86
N LEU A 175 12.15 15.47 10.61
CA LEU A 175 11.61 16.21 9.48
C LEU A 175 10.12 16.54 9.69
N LEU A 176 9.33 15.57 10.15
CA LEU A 176 7.93 15.76 10.47
C LEU A 176 7.74 16.84 11.54
N GLN A 177 8.50 16.77 12.64
CA GLN A 177 8.40 17.75 13.71
C GLN A 177 8.75 19.16 13.20
N VAL A 178 9.81 19.29 12.40
CA VAL A 178 10.18 20.57 11.79
C VAL A 178 9.07 21.09 10.89
N ILE A 179 8.42 20.24 10.10
CA ILE A 179 7.26 20.63 9.29
C ILE A 179 6.12 21.12 10.19
N LEU A 180 5.76 20.37 11.23
CA LEU A 180 4.70 20.75 12.19
C LEU A 180 4.99 22.08 12.90
N LYS A 181 6.26 22.30 13.25
CA LYS A 181 6.76 23.55 13.84
C LYS A 181 6.59 24.73 12.92
N ILE A 182 7.02 24.58 11.66
CA ILE A 182 6.92 25.64 10.65
C ILE A 182 5.45 25.94 10.31
N THR A 183 4.57 24.93 10.36
CA THR A 183 3.15 25.10 10.05
C THR A 183 2.31 25.57 11.24
N GLY A 184 2.88 25.66 12.44
CA GLY A 184 2.14 26.05 13.65
C GLY A 184 1.14 24.99 14.14
N LEU A 185 1.32 23.72 13.75
CA LEU A 185 0.44 22.60 14.10
C LEU A 185 0.93 21.80 15.33
N GLU A 186 1.93 22.31 16.06
CA GLU A 186 2.51 21.68 17.25
C GLU A 186 1.48 21.49 18.37
N ALA A 187 0.65 22.50 18.62
CA ALA A 187 -0.29 22.53 19.74
C ALA A 187 -1.45 21.54 19.63
N TYR A 188 -1.76 21.07 18.42
CA TYR A 188 -2.86 20.14 18.20
C TYR A 188 -2.43 18.67 18.32
N SER A 189 -1.16 18.31 18.10
CA SER A 189 -0.77 16.93 17.75
C SER A 189 -0.05 16.10 18.82
N LEU A 190 0.55 16.72 19.84
CA LEU A 190 1.57 16.04 20.66
C LEU A 190 1.21 15.80 22.15
N GLN A 191 0.00 16.14 22.60
CA GLN A 191 -0.39 15.95 24.00
C GLN A 191 -1.55 14.97 24.22
N ASN A 192 -2.51 14.87 23.28
CA ASN A 192 -3.76 14.16 23.56
C ASN A 192 -3.96 12.83 22.79
N SER A 193 -3.00 12.35 22.00
CA SER A 193 -3.16 11.14 21.15
C SER A 193 -4.35 11.18 20.17
N GLU A 194 -4.98 12.34 20.01
CA GLU A 194 -6.26 12.57 19.30
C GLU A 194 -6.07 13.13 17.88
N THR A 195 -4.92 12.91 17.22
CA THR A 195 -4.64 13.55 15.92
C THR A 195 -4.35 12.63 14.75
N ALA A 196 -4.73 13.13 13.57
CA ALA A 196 -4.43 12.67 12.21
C ALA A 196 -2.95 12.41 11.89
N LEU A 197 -2.03 12.58 12.85
CA LEU A 197 -0.60 12.44 12.66
C LEU A 197 -0.27 11.07 12.08
N GLY A 198 -0.89 10.01 12.60
CA GLY A 198 -0.68 8.63 12.14
C GLY A 198 -0.93 8.44 10.64
N TRP A 199 -1.93 9.13 10.08
CA TRP A 199 -2.19 9.08 8.63
C TRP A 199 -1.08 9.78 7.82
N PHE A 200 -0.62 10.95 8.27
CA PHE A 200 0.50 11.62 7.61
C PHE A 200 1.82 10.82 7.73
N LEU A 201 1.99 10.01 8.80
CA LEU A 201 3.12 9.09 8.91
C LEU A 201 3.13 8.06 7.80
N GLU A 202 1.98 7.49 7.47
CA GLU A 202 1.87 6.51 6.37
C GLU A 202 2.30 7.15 5.03
N ILE A 203 1.93 8.41 4.82
CA ILE A 203 2.30 9.18 3.62
C ILE A 203 3.81 9.42 3.57
N ILE A 204 4.42 9.89 4.68
CA ILE A 204 5.87 10.08 4.76
C ILE A 204 6.60 8.75 4.54
N PHE A 205 6.15 7.68 5.20
CA PHE A 205 6.71 6.36 5.04
C PHE A 205 6.66 5.91 3.58
N ALA A 206 5.53 6.10 2.89
CA ALA A 206 5.40 5.76 1.48
C ALA A 206 6.44 6.51 0.62
N TYR A 207 6.65 7.82 0.85
CA TYR A 207 7.66 8.58 0.12
C TYR A 207 9.10 8.12 0.40
N LEU A 208 9.43 7.80 1.65
CA LEU A 208 10.76 7.26 1.99
C LEU A 208 10.99 5.88 1.36
N ALA A 209 9.98 5.02 1.43
CA ALA A 209 10.02 3.70 0.83
C ALA A 209 10.20 3.79 -0.69
N VAL A 210 9.57 4.76 -1.37
CA VAL A 210 9.79 5.03 -2.80
C VAL A 210 11.27 5.32 -3.08
N LEU A 211 11.90 6.19 -2.30
CA LEU A 211 13.31 6.57 -2.50
C LEU A 211 14.26 5.39 -2.28
N ILE A 212 14.09 4.67 -1.16
CA ILE A 212 14.91 3.49 -0.85
C ILE A 212 14.72 2.40 -1.89
N PHE A 213 13.47 2.14 -2.27
CA PHE A 213 13.17 1.13 -3.28
C PHE A 213 13.68 1.55 -4.66
N ALA A 214 13.69 2.84 -5.01
CA ALA A 214 14.25 3.31 -6.28
C ALA A 214 15.76 3.04 -6.38
N ILE A 215 16.52 3.26 -5.29
CA ILE A 215 17.94 2.91 -5.24
C ILE A 215 18.13 1.39 -5.37
N GLU A 216 17.30 0.62 -4.67
CA GLU A 216 17.34 -0.83 -4.73
C GLU A 216 17.01 -1.37 -6.14
N LEU A 217 16.07 -0.73 -6.82
CA LEU A 217 15.64 -1.08 -8.17
C LEU A 217 16.78 -0.91 -9.20
N LEU A 218 17.71 0.03 -8.99
CA LEU A 218 18.91 0.14 -9.84
C LEU A 218 19.75 -1.13 -9.79
N SER A 219 19.91 -1.70 -8.60
CA SER A 219 20.68 -2.93 -8.40
C SER A 219 19.92 -4.14 -8.94
N SER A 220 18.62 -4.26 -8.62
CA SER A 220 17.84 -5.46 -8.97
C SER A 220 17.48 -5.55 -10.44
N SER A 221 17.35 -4.43 -11.14
CA SER A 221 17.17 -4.39 -12.59
C SER A 221 18.43 -4.77 -13.37
N LYS A 222 19.58 -4.93 -12.70
CA LYS A 222 20.88 -5.25 -13.29
C LYS A 222 21.19 -4.37 -14.50
N LEU A 223 20.99 -3.06 -14.34
CA LEU A 223 21.31 -2.07 -15.35
C LEU A 223 22.83 -2.04 -15.59
N SER A 224 23.23 -2.23 -16.85
CA SER A 224 24.63 -2.08 -17.25
C SER A 224 24.80 -1.00 -18.31
N LEU A 225 25.89 -0.24 -18.18
CA LEU A 225 26.34 0.72 -19.18
C LEU A 225 27.65 0.18 -19.76
N LYS A 226 27.70 -0.04 -21.08
CA LYS A 226 28.88 -0.63 -21.75
C LYS A 226 29.35 -1.95 -21.09
N GLY A 227 28.40 -2.77 -20.62
CA GLY A 227 28.67 -4.06 -19.96
C GLY A 227 29.08 -3.99 -18.49
N ARG A 228 29.16 -2.80 -17.87
CA ARG A 228 29.45 -2.64 -16.44
C ARG A 228 28.17 -2.35 -15.66
N TYR A 229 27.85 -3.20 -14.69
CA TYR A 229 26.74 -2.97 -13.76
C TYR A 229 27.08 -1.81 -12.85
N PHE A 230 26.31 -0.72 -12.93
CA PHE A 230 26.54 0.46 -12.09
C PHE A 230 25.54 0.55 -10.93
N GLY A 231 24.38 -0.12 -11.04
CA GLY A 231 23.34 -0.09 -10.01
C GLY A 231 23.80 -0.61 -8.65
N GLU A 232 24.56 -1.71 -8.64
CA GLU A 232 25.12 -2.31 -7.41
C GLU A 232 26.09 -1.35 -6.71
N SER A 233 26.99 -0.72 -7.46
CA SER A 233 27.93 0.27 -6.91
C SER A 233 27.22 1.48 -6.30
N ILE A 234 26.15 1.98 -6.94
CA ILE A 234 25.36 3.11 -6.42
C ILE A 234 24.63 2.68 -5.14
N ARG A 235 24.03 1.49 -5.13
CA ARG A 235 23.35 0.94 -3.94
C ARG A 235 24.33 0.84 -2.77
N GLU A 236 25.48 0.18 -2.96
CA GLU A 236 26.47 0.00 -1.91
C GLU A 236 27.00 1.31 -1.35
N GLN A 237 27.34 2.27 -2.22
CA GLN A 237 27.78 3.60 -1.79
C GLN A 237 26.70 4.33 -0.99
N THR A 238 25.46 4.27 -1.47
CA THR A 238 24.33 4.94 -0.81
C THR A 238 24.02 4.30 0.54
N TYR A 239 23.98 2.96 0.60
CA TYR A 239 23.71 2.23 1.84
C TYR A 239 24.83 2.47 2.86
N LYS A 240 26.09 2.42 2.42
CA LYS A 240 27.23 2.74 3.28
C LYS A 240 27.15 4.18 3.81
N SER A 241 26.79 5.14 2.96
CA SER A 241 26.59 6.53 3.37
C SER A 241 25.45 6.67 4.37
N LEU A 242 24.30 6.05 4.12
CA LEU A 242 23.16 6.05 5.04
C LEU A 242 23.48 5.38 6.38
N TYR A 243 24.27 4.32 6.40
CA TYR A 243 24.71 3.72 7.66
C TYR A 243 25.77 4.57 8.38
N THR A 244 26.73 5.14 7.65
CA THR A 244 27.85 5.87 8.26
C THR A 244 27.43 7.25 8.75
N VAL A 245 26.59 7.95 7.98
CA VAL A 245 26.14 9.32 8.26
C VAL A 245 24.73 9.32 8.84
N GLY A 246 23.83 8.52 8.27
CA GLY A 246 22.44 8.47 8.70
C GLY A 246 22.26 7.89 10.10
N LEU A 247 23.04 6.88 10.53
CA LEU A 247 22.90 6.32 11.87
C LEU A 247 23.30 7.30 12.99
N PRO A 248 24.44 8.02 12.91
CA PRO A 248 24.74 9.07 13.87
C PRO A 248 23.71 10.21 13.88
N ILE A 249 23.26 10.66 12.70
CA ILE A 249 22.24 11.72 12.61
C ILE A 249 20.92 11.23 13.21
N SER A 250 20.52 10.01 12.91
CA SER A 250 19.33 9.36 13.43
C SER A 250 19.35 9.29 14.95
N LEU A 251 20.47 8.87 15.55
CA LEU A 251 20.67 8.89 17.01
C LEU A 251 20.60 10.32 17.58
N LEU A 252 21.26 11.28 16.93
CA LEU A 252 21.22 12.69 17.35
C LEU A 252 19.80 13.26 17.26
N SER A 253 19.05 12.93 16.21
CA SER A 253 17.67 13.34 16.01
C SER A 253 16.76 12.78 17.10
N ILE A 254 16.94 11.53 17.54
CA ILE A 254 16.21 10.99 18.70
C ILE A 254 16.55 11.78 19.96
N ILE A 255 17.83 12.03 20.22
CA ILE A 255 18.27 12.75 21.42
C ILE A 255 17.72 14.18 21.43
N LEU A 256 17.87 14.92 20.32
CA LEU A 256 17.33 16.26 20.18
C LEU A 256 15.82 16.28 20.37
N PHE A 257 15.11 15.32 19.78
CA PHE A 257 13.67 15.20 19.95
C PHE A 257 13.27 14.97 21.42
N LEU A 258 13.98 14.07 22.12
CA LEU A 258 13.72 13.78 23.53
C LEU A 258 13.99 14.99 24.44
N VAL A 259 14.98 15.81 24.09
CA VAL A 259 15.29 17.05 24.81
C VAL A 259 14.21 18.10 24.57
N ASP A 260 13.78 18.27 23.32
CA ASP A 260 12.80 19.29 22.93
C ASP A 260 11.36 18.93 23.37
N ASN A 261 11.02 17.63 23.47
CA ASN A 261 9.66 17.16 23.78
C ASN A 261 9.64 16.07 24.86
N SER A 262 10.26 16.33 26.01
CA SER A 262 10.35 15.38 27.13
C SER A 262 9.00 14.81 27.63
N THR A 263 7.89 15.53 27.41
CA THR A 263 6.53 15.09 27.75
C THR A 263 5.86 14.20 26.69
N SER A 264 6.47 14.04 25.51
CA SER A 264 5.88 13.35 24.36
C SER A 264 6.62 12.05 23.98
N ILE A 265 7.31 11.43 24.94
CA ILE A 265 8.03 10.15 24.75
C ILE A 265 7.10 9.07 24.18
N ASP A 266 5.86 9.04 24.65
CA ASP A 266 4.82 8.10 24.23
C ASP A 266 4.55 8.17 22.71
N ILE A 267 4.56 9.37 22.16
CA ILE A 267 4.36 9.60 20.73
C ILE A 267 5.54 9.12 19.90
N ILE A 268 6.76 9.16 20.43
CA ILE A 268 7.93 8.61 19.74
C ILE A 268 7.77 7.09 19.61
N PHE A 269 7.37 6.42 20.69
CA PHE A 269 7.15 4.97 20.64
C PHE A 269 6.02 4.61 19.69
N TYR A 270 4.92 5.37 19.71
CA TYR A 270 3.81 5.21 18.77
C TYR A 270 4.28 5.37 17.32
N PHE A 271 4.98 6.46 17.02
CA PHE A 271 5.55 6.75 15.70
C PHE A 271 6.49 5.64 15.21
N LEU A 272 7.43 5.24 16.07
CA LEU A 272 8.44 4.24 15.73
C LEU A 272 7.77 2.91 15.42
N ALA A 273 6.76 2.53 16.20
CA ALA A 273 6.03 1.29 15.98
C ALA A 273 5.23 1.33 14.67
N TYR A 274 4.44 2.37 14.41
CA TYR A 274 3.67 2.50 13.16
C TYR A 274 4.57 2.47 11.92
N SER A 275 5.69 3.18 11.98
CA SER A 275 6.66 3.19 10.89
C SER A 275 7.35 1.83 10.74
N LEU A 276 7.65 1.13 11.84
CA LEU A 276 8.17 -0.24 11.82
C LEU A 276 7.14 -1.21 11.19
N MET A 277 5.86 -1.08 11.53
CA MET A 277 4.78 -1.85 10.93
C MET A 277 4.74 -1.66 9.42
N GLY A 278 4.69 -0.41 8.94
CA GLY A 278 4.74 -0.09 7.51
C GLY A 278 5.98 -0.68 6.83
N SER A 279 7.15 -0.55 7.49
CA SER A 279 8.42 -1.10 6.99
C SER A 279 8.40 -2.61 6.85
N VAL A 280 7.91 -3.33 7.86
CA VAL A 280 7.85 -4.78 7.82
C VAL A 280 6.82 -5.26 6.78
N ILE A 281 5.65 -4.62 6.70
CA ILE A 281 4.64 -4.92 5.66
C ILE A 281 5.25 -4.71 4.27
N PHE A 282 5.91 -3.58 4.02
CA PHE A 282 6.59 -3.33 2.75
C PHE A 282 7.57 -4.46 2.37
N ILE A 283 8.38 -4.90 3.32
CA ILE A 283 9.36 -5.98 3.11
C ILE A 283 8.70 -7.34 2.88
N LEU A 284 7.58 -7.63 3.55
CA LEU A 284 6.81 -8.86 3.34
C LEU A 284 6.31 -8.98 1.90
N PHE A 285 5.99 -7.86 1.24
CA PHE A 285 5.45 -7.86 -0.13
C PHE A 285 6.45 -7.45 -1.22
N LEU A 286 7.67 -7.04 -0.86
CA LEU A 286 8.73 -6.59 -1.77
C LEU A 286 8.90 -7.51 -3.00
N LYS A 287 9.11 -8.81 -2.76
CA LYS A 287 9.35 -9.81 -3.81
C LYS A 287 8.17 -10.05 -4.75
N ILE A 288 6.97 -9.64 -4.35
CA ILE A 288 5.75 -9.84 -5.15
C ILE A 288 5.64 -8.72 -6.18
N PHE A 289 5.85 -7.47 -5.76
CA PHE A 289 5.66 -6.31 -6.62
C PHE A 289 6.90 -5.91 -7.40
N GLU A 290 8.09 -6.17 -6.86
CA GLU A 290 9.35 -5.74 -7.47
C GLU A 290 9.54 -6.17 -8.93
N PRO A 291 9.26 -7.43 -9.33
CA PRO A 291 9.42 -7.83 -10.73
C PRO A 291 8.60 -6.99 -11.71
N ILE A 292 7.43 -6.48 -11.27
CA ILE A 292 6.60 -5.58 -12.06
C ILE A 292 7.22 -4.18 -12.13
N SER A 293 7.74 -3.66 -11.02
CA SER A 293 8.48 -2.39 -10.99
C SER A 293 9.70 -2.40 -11.90
N VAL A 294 10.47 -3.49 -11.94
CA VAL A 294 11.61 -3.66 -12.87
C VAL A 294 11.14 -3.59 -14.32
N LEU A 295 10.01 -4.23 -14.66
CA LEU A 295 9.46 -4.15 -16.02
C LEU A 295 9.00 -2.73 -16.39
N ILE A 296 8.41 -1.99 -15.45
CA ILE A 296 8.03 -0.59 -15.66
C ILE A 296 9.29 0.24 -15.96
N LEU A 297 10.36 0.07 -15.18
CA LEU A 297 11.63 0.77 -15.39
C LEU A 297 12.23 0.49 -16.77
N ILE A 298 12.31 -0.79 -17.16
CA ILE A 298 12.84 -1.20 -18.47
C ILE A 298 12.03 -0.53 -19.59
N LYS A 299 10.69 -0.58 -19.49
CA LYS A 299 9.80 0.07 -20.46
C LYS A 299 9.97 1.58 -20.53
N LEU A 300 10.19 2.26 -19.39
CA LEU A 300 10.45 3.70 -19.38
C LEU A 300 11.74 4.04 -20.11
N ILE A 301 12.82 3.29 -19.87
CA ILE A 301 14.11 3.50 -20.54
C ILE A 301 13.98 3.20 -22.05
N ASP A 302 13.34 2.10 -22.43
CA ASP A 302 13.17 1.72 -23.83
C ASP A 302 12.23 2.67 -24.59
N TRP A 303 11.19 3.17 -23.93
CA TRP A 303 10.35 4.23 -24.49
C TRP A 303 11.17 5.49 -24.76
N TRP A 304 12.06 5.88 -23.85
CA TRP A 304 12.94 7.03 -24.03
C TRP A 304 13.96 6.81 -25.15
N LYS A 305 14.52 5.60 -25.29
CA LYS A 305 15.43 5.22 -26.39
C LYS A 305 14.80 5.46 -27.75
N ARG A 306 13.51 5.16 -27.90
CA ARG A 306 12.75 5.24 -29.15
C ARG A 306 11.81 6.45 -29.22
N LYS A 307 12.04 7.50 -28.41
CA LYS A 307 11.10 8.62 -28.24
C LYS A 307 10.62 9.23 -29.57
N ARG A 308 11.52 9.45 -30.54
CA ARG A 308 11.19 10.03 -31.85
C ARG A 308 10.32 9.11 -32.71
N GLU A 309 10.61 7.81 -32.72
CA GLU A 309 9.83 6.82 -33.47
C GLU A 309 8.46 6.58 -32.84
N ASN A 310 8.41 6.53 -31.51
CA ASN A 310 7.20 6.27 -30.75
C ASN A 310 6.16 7.40 -30.88
N LEU A 311 6.61 8.66 -30.94
CA LEU A 311 5.71 9.81 -31.13
C LEU A 311 5.04 9.82 -32.51
N ASN A 312 5.75 9.35 -33.54
CA ASN A 312 5.25 9.33 -34.91
C ASN A 312 4.35 8.12 -35.22
N LYS A 313 4.37 7.09 -34.37
CA LYS A 313 3.64 5.82 -34.55
C LYS A 313 2.51 5.61 -33.53
N ILE A 314 1.88 6.68 -33.03
CA ILE A 314 0.71 6.54 -32.15
C ILE A 314 -0.44 5.88 -32.93
N ASN A 315 -0.71 4.62 -32.61
CA ASN A 315 -1.78 3.87 -33.24
C ASN A 315 -3.14 4.34 -32.70
N LYS A 316 -3.93 5.01 -33.54
CA LYS A 316 -5.28 5.50 -33.20
C LYS A 316 -6.20 4.40 -32.66
N ASN A 317 -6.04 3.15 -33.12
CA ASN A 317 -6.85 2.04 -32.63
C ASN A 317 -6.57 1.74 -31.15
N ASN A 318 -5.33 1.88 -30.68
CA ASN A 318 -5.01 1.69 -29.25
C ASN A 318 -5.67 2.77 -28.38
N LEU A 319 -5.74 4.01 -28.89
CA LEU A 319 -6.45 5.10 -28.20
C LEU A 319 -7.94 4.76 -28.10
N TYR A 320 -8.55 4.36 -29.22
CA TYR A 320 -9.96 3.97 -29.29
C TYR A 320 -10.30 2.82 -28.33
N TYR A 321 -9.51 1.74 -28.32
CA TYR A 321 -9.71 0.65 -27.39
C TYR A 321 -9.55 1.09 -25.93
N GLY A 322 -8.53 1.89 -25.61
CA GLY A 322 -8.37 2.40 -24.25
C GLY A 322 -9.56 3.25 -23.79
N ILE A 323 -10.14 4.07 -24.68
CA ILE A 323 -11.35 4.86 -24.38
C ILE A 323 -12.56 3.95 -24.13
N ILE A 324 -12.84 3.01 -25.03
CA ILE A 324 -13.99 2.11 -24.91
C ILE A 324 -13.89 1.26 -23.65
N PHE A 325 -12.72 0.64 -23.41
CA PHE A 325 -12.53 -0.18 -22.22
C PHE A 325 -12.56 0.68 -20.95
N GLY A 326 -12.10 1.93 -20.99
CA GLY A 326 -12.25 2.88 -19.88
C GLY A 326 -13.73 3.14 -19.55
N LEU A 327 -14.55 3.40 -20.56
CA LEU A 327 -16.00 3.55 -20.40
C LEU A 327 -16.65 2.28 -19.86
N ILE A 328 -16.29 1.11 -20.40
CA ILE A 328 -16.81 -0.18 -19.92
C ILE A 328 -16.46 -0.41 -18.44
N ALA A 329 -15.25 -0.06 -18.00
CA ALA A 329 -14.87 -0.20 -16.60
C ALA A 329 -15.73 0.69 -15.69
N VAL A 330 -15.93 1.94 -16.09
CA VAL A 330 -16.75 2.90 -15.34
C VAL A 330 -18.22 2.47 -15.30
N PHE A 331 -18.83 2.17 -16.45
CA PHE A 331 -20.23 1.71 -16.47
C PHE A 331 -20.42 0.35 -15.80
N GLY A 332 -19.46 -0.57 -15.97
CA GLY A 332 -19.48 -1.86 -15.28
C GLY A 332 -19.44 -1.70 -13.76
N TYR A 333 -18.60 -0.80 -13.25
CA TYR A 333 -18.57 -0.45 -11.83
C TYR A 333 -19.90 0.15 -11.37
N ILE A 334 -20.49 1.07 -12.12
CA ILE A 334 -21.79 1.67 -11.76
C ILE A 334 -22.86 0.58 -11.69
N ILE A 335 -22.94 -0.30 -12.68
CA ILE A 335 -23.95 -1.37 -12.72
C ILE A 335 -23.79 -2.28 -11.51
N VAL A 336 -22.58 -2.80 -11.25
CA VAL A 336 -22.37 -3.72 -10.12
C VAL A 336 -22.63 -3.01 -8.79
N THR A 337 -22.21 -1.75 -8.66
CA THR A 337 -22.37 -1.02 -7.41
C THR A 337 -23.83 -0.65 -7.17
N TYR A 338 -24.54 -0.20 -8.19
CA TYR A 338 -25.96 0.16 -8.08
C TYR A 338 -26.86 -1.06 -7.86
N PHE A 339 -26.66 -2.15 -8.61
CA PHE A 339 -27.55 -3.32 -8.58
C PHE A 339 -27.18 -4.36 -7.53
N SER A 340 -25.91 -4.47 -7.12
CA SER A 340 -25.49 -5.48 -6.14
C SER A 340 -25.13 -4.84 -4.81
N PHE A 341 -24.29 -3.80 -4.82
CA PHE A 341 -23.72 -3.29 -3.59
C PHE A 341 -24.66 -2.35 -2.83
N ASN A 342 -25.34 -1.41 -3.50
CA ASN A 342 -26.26 -0.47 -2.86
C ASN A 342 -27.50 -1.15 -2.29
N ILE A 343 -28.02 -2.19 -2.95
CA ILE A 343 -29.15 -2.98 -2.42
C ILE A 343 -28.73 -3.71 -1.14
N LEU A 344 -27.55 -4.33 -1.14
CA LEU A 344 -27.04 -4.97 0.06
C LEU A 344 -26.78 -3.93 1.16
N TYR A 345 -26.16 -2.80 0.82
CA TYR A 345 -25.88 -1.72 1.77
C TYR A 345 -27.16 -1.18 2.40
N SER A 346 -28.22 -0.92 1.62
CA SER A 346 -29.49 -0.40 2.16
C SER A 346 -30.25 -1.41 3.02
N ILE A 347 -30.04 -2.72 2.83
CA ILE A 347 -30.61 -3.74 3.73
C ILE A 347 -29.98 -3.67 5.12
N TYR A 348 -28.66 -3.45 5.20
CA TYR A 348 -27.94 -3.34 6.47
C TYR A 348 -27.97 -1.92 7.07
N PHE A 349 -28.14 -0.88 6.23
CA PHE A 349 -28.14 0.53 6.60
C PHE A 349 -29.38 1.26 5.98
N PRO A 350 -30.60 1.01 6.49
CA PRO A 350 -31.86 1.37 5.85
C PRO A 350 -32.16 2.87 5.74
N GLU A 351 -31.50 3.73 6.52
CA GLU A 351 -31.64 5.19 6.44
C GLU A 351 -30.46 5.87 5.69
N GLY A 352 -29.61 5.07 5.04
CA GLY A 352 -28.54 5.53 4.16
C GLY A 352 -27.55 6.49 4.84
N GLU A 353 -27.43 7.70 4.30
CA GLU A 353 -26.46 8.70 4.74
C GLU A 353 -26.74 9.22 6.15
N ALA A 354 -28.01 9.38 6.55
CA ALA A 354 -28.37 9.87 7.87
C ALA A 354 -27.88 8.92 8.98
N TYR A 355 -28.09 7.61 8.80
CA TYR A 355 -27.61 6.61 9.74
C TYR A 355 -26.09 6.42 9.67
N SER A 356 -25.48 6.54 8.49
CA SER A 356 -24.01 6.52 8.36
C SER A 356 -23.35 7.68 9.13
N ASN A 357 -23.92 8.89 9.05
CA ASN A 357 -23.45 10.05 9.80
C ASN A 357 -23.69 9.90 11.31
N TYR A 358 -24.83 9.34 11.72
CA TYR A 358 -25.08 8.98 13.12
C TYR A 358 -24.00 8.01 13.63
N LEU A 359 -23.73 6.92 12.91
CA LEU A 359 -22.72 5.94 13.27
C LEU A 359 -21.32 6.55 13.38
N ILE A 360 -20.93 7.40 12.42
CA ILE A 360 -19.64 8.12 12.47
C ILE A 360 -19.55 8.94 13.75
N ASN A 361 -20.59 9.71 14.09
CA ASN A 361 -20.60 10.55 15.29
C ASN A 361 -20.50 9.74 16.59
N GLN A 362 -21.20 8.60 16.68
CA GLN A 362 -21.11 7.68 17.83
C GLN A 362 -19.76 6.94 17.90
N SER A 363 -19.02 6.92 16.79
CA SER A 363 -17.75 6.22 16.66
C SER A 363 -16.54 7.13 16.77
N LEU A 364 -16.74 8.44 16.95
CA LEU A 364 -15.65 9.37 17.19
C LEU A 364 -14.84 8.94 18.41
N TYR A 365 -13.54 9.27 18.38
CA TYR A 365 -12.62 8.85 19.42
C TYR A 365 -13.06 9.28 20.82
N ASP A 366 -13.73 10.42 20.98
CA ASP A 366 -14.23 10.94 22.26
C ASP A 366 -15.75 10.75 22.45
N ALA A 367 -16.39 9.93 21.63
CA ALA A 367 -17.80 9.60 21.83
C ALA A 367 -18.05 8.98 23.22
N VAL A 368 -19.21 9.30 23.81
CA VAL A 368 -19.61 8.89 25.16
C VAL A 368 -20.61 7.74 25.08
N ASN A 369 -20.31 6.63 25.74
CA ASN A 369 -21.16 5.43 25.85
C ASN A 369 -21.67 4.86 24.51
N PRO A 370 -20.79 4.51 23.55
CA PRO A 370 -21.21 3.83 22.33
C PRO A 370 -21.81 2.46 22.66
N SER A 371 -22.88 2.08 21.96
CA SER A 371 -23.46 0.74 22.12
C SER A 371 -22.61 -0.33 21.41
N LEU A 372 -22.73 -1.60 21.83
CA LEU A 372 -22.09 -2.72 21.14
C LEU A 372 -22.58 -2.84 19.68
N PHE A 373 -23.86 -2.53 19.45
CA PHE A 373 -24.46 -2.52 18.12
C PHE A 373 -23.87 -1.43 17.22
N ASP A 374 -23.67 -0.21 17.73
CA ASP A 374 -23.04 0.88 16.96
C ASP A 374 -21.60 0.54 16.61
N ALA A 375 -20.84 -0.02 17.56
CA ALA A 375 -19.46 -0.46 17.32
C ALA A 375 -19.38 -1.59 16.26
N ALA A 376 -20.26 -2.59 16.33
CA ALA A 376 -20.35 -3.65 15.33
C ALA A 376 -20.79 -3.13 13.96
N SER A 377 -21.73 -2.19 13.92
CA SER A 377 -22.25 -1.59 12.69
C SER A 377 -21.20 -0.73 11.99
N LEU A 378 -20.36 -0.01 12.74
CA LEU A 378 -19.22 0.71 12.18
C LEU A 378 -18.22 -0.25 11.51
N ASP A 379 -17.88 -1.36 12.19
CA ASP A 379 -16.96 -2.35 11.62
C ASP A 379 -17.54 -3.02 10.36
N LEU A 380 -18.85 -3.29 10.34
CA LEU A 380 -19.54 -3.73 9.13
C LEU A 380 -19.45 -2.66 8.03
N MET A 381 -19.68 -1.38 8.36
CA MET A 381 -19.58 -0.28 7.41
C MET A 381 -18.18 -0.17 6.81
N ILE A 382 -17.12 -0.36 7.60
CA ILE A 382 -15.73 -0.42 7.11
C ILE A 382 -15.53 -1.60 6.14
N ILE A 383 -16.05 -2.78 6.47
CA ILE A 383 -15.98 -3.95 5.58
C ILE A 383 -16.69 -3.67 4.25
N PHE A 384 -17.91 -3.15 4.30
CA PHE A 384 -18.67 -2.76 3.12
C PHE A 384 -17.89 -1.73 2.30
N ASN A 385 -17.44 -0.64 2.92
CA ASN A 385 -16.68 0.41 2.23
C ASN A 385 -15.41 -0.12 1.59
N ALA A 386 -14.64 -0.99 2.26
CA ALA A 386 -13.46 -1.61 1.66
C ALA A 386 -13.82 -2.47 0.43
N ILE A 387 -14.90 -3.23 0.48
CA ILE A 387 -15.36 -4.03 -0.66
C ILE A 387 -15.82 -3.13 -1.81
N GLY A 388 -16.74 -2.20 -1.54
CA GLY A 388 -17.41 -1.39 -2.55
C GLY A 388 -16.51 -0.34 -3.18
N THR A 389 -15.64 0.31 -2.41
CA THR A 389 -14.82 1.44 -2.87
C THR A 389 -13.38 1.09 -3.20
N THR A 390 -12.90 -0.09 -2.80
CA THR A 390 -11.51 -0.52 -3.07
C THR A 390 -11.46 -1.82 -3.86
N ILE A 391 -11.95 -2.92 -3.29
CA ILE A 391 -11.76 -4.26 -3.88
C ILE A 391 -12.51 -4.36 -5.21
N LEU A 392 -13.78 -3.96 -5.26
CA LEU A 392 -14.59 -4.06 -6.45
C LEU A 392 -14.07 -3.18 -7.61
N PRO A 393 -13.77 -1.88 -7.42
CA PRO A 393 -13.11 -1.07 -8.45
C PRO A 393 -11.82 -1.70 -8.98
N LEU A 394 -10.95 -2.21 -8.08
CA LEU A 394 -9.70 -2.85 -8.49
C LEU A 394 -9.93 -4.11 -9.32
N ILE A 395 -10.87 -4.96 -8.92
CA ILE A 395 -11.21 -6.19 -9.68
C ILE A 395 -11.74 -5.82 -11.06
N ILE A 396 -12.73 -4.92 -11.13
CA ILE A 396 -13.35 -4.51 -12.40
C ILE A 396 -12.31 -3.88 -13.33
N THR A 397 -11.55 -2.90 -12.83
CA THR A 397 -10.52 -2.23 -13.63
C THR A 397 -9.42 -3.19 -14.08
N THR A 398 -8.96 -4.10 -13.21
CA THR A 398 -7.97 -5.12 -13.57
C THR A 398 -8.48 -6.04 -14.68
N ILE A 399 -9.70 -6.55 -14.56
CA ILE A 399 -10.32 -7.43 -15.57
C ILE A 399 -10.46 -6.68 -16.90
N VAL A 400 -11.03 -5.47 -16.87
CA VAL A 400 -11.28 -4.71 -18.10
C VAL A 400 -9.97 -4.27 -18.77
N LEU A 401 -8.96 -3.89 -17.98
CA LEU A 401 -7.63 -3.53 -18.49
C LEU A 401 -6.90 -4.75 -19.07
N LEU A 402 -7.05 -5.95 -18.47
CA LEU A 402 -6.57 -7.20 -19.05
C LEU A 402 -7.17 -7.48 -20.44
N TYR A 403 -8.48 -7.26 -20.60
CA TYR A 403 -9.13 -7.39 -21.90
C TYR A 403 -8.63 -6.33 -22.87
N CYS A 404 -8.51 -5.06 -22.45
CA CYS A 404 -7.94 -3.99 -23.25
C CYS A 404 -6.56 -4.39 -23.83
N PHE A 405 -5.69 -4.95 -23.00
CA PHE A 405 -4.36 -5.41 -23.40
C PHE A 405 -4.35 -6.55 -24.40
N ARG A 406 -5.43 -7.32 -24.53
CA ARG A 406 -5.55 -8.37 -25.57
C ARG A 406 -5.78 -7.79 -26.96
N TYR A 407 -6.44 -6.62 -27.05
CA TYR A 407 -6.81 -5.99 -28.32
C TYR A 407 -5.85 -4.88 -28.75
N THR A 408 -5.01 -4.39 -27.84
CA THR A 408 -4.10 -3.27 -28.12
C THR A 408 -2.72 -3.76 -28.55
N LYS A 409 -2.15 -3.10 -29.55
CA LYS A 409 -0.77 -3.33 -29.97
C LYS A 409 0.25 -2.61 -29.10
N SER A 410 -0.11 -1.57 -28.34
CA SER A 410 0.82 -0.85 -27.46
C SER A 410 0.19 -0.67 -26.09
N LEU A 411 0.76 -1.34 -25.09
CA LEU A 411 0.25 -1.32 -23.73
C LEU A 411 0.31 0.08 -23.10
N SER A 412 1.36 0.85 -23.38
CA SER A 412 1.54 2.17 -22.76
C SER A 412 0.45 3.16 -23.20
N THR A 413 0.17 3.25 -24.51
CA THR A 413 -0.87 4.16 -25.01
C THR A 413 -2.25 3.73 -24.53
N ALA A 414 -2.56 2.44 -24.57
CA ALA A 414 -3.83 1.91 -24.10
C ALA A 414 -4.05 2.14 -22.60
N THR A 415 -3.02 1.92 -21.77
CA THR A 415 -3.10 2.16 -20.32
C THR A 415 -3.32 3.66 -20.05
N SER A 416 -2.55 4.54 -20.70
CA SER A 416 -2.68 5.98 -20.49
C SER A 416 -4.07 6.50 -20.88
N THR A 417 -4.63 6.10 -22.02
CA THR A 417 -5.98 6.55 -22.41
C THR A 417 -7.07 5.96 -21.53
N PHE A 418 -6.95 4.69 -21.14
CA PHE A 418 -7.85 4.04 -20.18
C PHE A 418 -7.90 4.81 -18.86
N LEU A 419 -6.74 5.17 -18.29
CA LEU A 419 -6.66 5.91 -17.05
C LEU A 419 -7.19 7.34 -17.18
N ILE A 420 -6.88 8.04 -18.28
CA ILE A 420 -7.40 9.40 -18.51
C ILE A 420 -8.94 9.39 -18.46
N VAL A 421 -9.57 8.41 -19.08
CA VAL A 421 -11.04 8.26 -19.08
C VAL A 421 -11.57 7.96 -17.68
N ILE A 422 -10.95 7.03 -16.95
CA ILE A 422 -11.34 6.70 -15.58
C ILE A 422 -11.22 7.92 -14.67
N VAL A 423 -10.10 8.63 -14.71
CA VAL A 423 -9.85 9.81 -13.87
C VAL A 423 -10.83 10.92 -14.22
N ALA A 424 -11.00 11.23 -15.52
CA ALA A 424 -11.92 12.29 -15.95
C ALA A 424 -13.36 12.00 -15.54
N LEU A 425 -13.84 10.76 -15.73
CA LEU A 425 -15.20 10.38 -15.34
C LEU A 425 -15.37 10.29 -13.83
N SER A 426 -14.36 9.85 -13.09
CA SER A 426 -14.42 9.84 -11.62
C SER A 426 -14.50 11.25 -11.05
N VAL A 427 -13.75 12.20 -11.61
CA VAL A 427 -13.86 13.62 -11.24
C VAL A 427 -15.25 14.17 -11.60
N LEU A 428 -15.74 13.89 -12.81
CA LEU A 428 -17.06 14.35 -13.24
C LEU A 428 -18.19 13.79 -12.35
N PHE A 429 -18.14 12.51 -12.00
CA PHE A 429 -19.12 11.88 -11.10
C PHE A 429 -19.06 12.42 -9.69
N SER A 430 -17.85 12.67 -9.16
CA SER A 430 -17.69 13.33 -7.87
C SER A 430 -18.34 14.71 -7.84
N LEU A 431 -18.28 15.48 -8.93
CA LEU A 431 -18.89 16.83 -9.01
C LEU A 431 -20.43 16.80 -9.00
N ILE A 432 -21.04 15.73 -9.49
CA ILE A 432 -22.50 15.56 -9.51
C ILE A 432 -23.02 14.70 -8.34
N GLN A 433 -22.19 14.50 -7.30
CA GLN A 433 -22.50 13.67 -6.12
C GLN A 433 -22.89 12.23 -6.48
N PHE A 434 -22.36 11.71 -7.59
CA PHE A 434 -22.54 10.33 -8.00
C PHE A 434 -21.32 9.51 -7.60
N LEU A 435 -21.52 8.23 -7.24
CA LEU A 435 -20.44 7.40 -6.70
C LEU A 435 -19.32 7.19 -7.75
N PRO A 436 -18.12 7.78 -7.56
CA PRO A 436 -17.06 7.68 -8.54
C PRO A 436 -16.31 6.35 -8.41
N LEU A 437 -15.66 5.92 -9.51
CA LEU A 437 -14.83 4.71 -9.50
C LEU A 437 -13.55 4.92 -8.68
N ILE A 438 -12.98 6.12 -8.73
CA ILE A 438 -11.93 6.57 -7.82
C ILE A 438 -12.58 7.47 -6.76
N ASN A 439 -12.62 6.99 -5.52
CA ASN A 439 -13.11 7.78 -4.40
C ASN A 439 -12.01 8.73 -3.88
N TYR A 440 -12.34 10.02 -3.77
CA TYR A 440 -11.47 11.07 -3.25
C TYR A 440 -12.00 11.68 -1.94
N ALA A 441 -12.97 11.02 -1.29
CA ALA A 441 -13.64 11.54 -0.10
C ALA A 441 -12.71 11.68 1.12
N GLU A 442 -13.15 12.52 2.05
CA GLU A 442 -12.48 12.78 3.34
C GLU A 442 -12.31 11.47 4.12
N GLU A 443 -11.08 11.20 4.56
CA GLU A 443 -10.73 9.98 5.28
C GLU A 443 -10.72 10.26 6.78
N TYR A 444 -11.43 9.43 7.54
CA TYR A 444 -11.20 9.32 8.97
C TYR A 444 -10.02 8.40 9.20
N TRP A 445 -9.16 8.76 10.15
CA TRP A 445 -8.14 7.84 10.61
C TRP A 445 -8.75 6.87 11.62
N VAL A 446 -8.70 5.58 11.28
CA VAL A 446 -9.28 4.51 12.09
C VAL A 446 -8.28 4.07 13.14
N THR A 447 -8.66 4.07 14.41
CA THR A 447 -7.83 3.66 15.55
C THR A 447 -8.62 2.83 16.56
N GLY A 448 -7.93 2.22 17.54
CA GLY A 448 -8.56 1.46 18.61
C GLY A 448 -8.79 2.31 19.86
N ARG A 449 -9.95 2.19 20.51
CA ARG A 449 -10.21 2.69 21.87
C ARG A 449 -10.50 1.53 22.82
N VAL A 450 -9.91 1.56 24.02
CA VAL A 450 -10.12 0.52 25.03
C VAL A 450 -11.58 0.51 25.46
N SER A 451 -12.20 -0.66 25.39
CA SER A 451 -13.60 -0.84 25.74
C SER A 451 -13.81 -2.22 26.38
N TYR A 452 -14.95 -2.42 27.01
CA TYR A 452 -15.36 -3.73 27.49
C TYR A 452 -16.82 -3.98 27.17
N THR A 453 -17.15 -5.26 27.13
CA THR A 453 -18.53 -5.72 27.06
C THR A 453 -18.64 -7.06 27.81
N PHE A 454 -19.82 -7.64 27.81
CA PHE A 454 -20.14 -8.86 28.55
C PHE A 454 -20.41 -10.01 27.58
N LEU A 455 -19.91 -11.18 27.93
CA LEU A 455 -20.23 -12.44 27.28
C LEU A 455 -20.38 -13.50 28.38
N LEU A 456 -21.57 -14.11 28.49
CA LEU A 456 -21.89 -15.07 29.56
C LEU A 456 -21.67 -14.49 30.97
N ASP A 457 -22.10 -13.24 31.20
CA ASP A 457 -21.88 -12.46 32.43
C ASP A 457 -20.42 -12.22 32.82
N ILE A 458 -19.47 -12.58 31.96
CA ILE A 458 -18.04 -12.32 32.15
C ILE A 458 -17.67 -11.07 31.37
N ARG A 459 -17.04 -10.10 32.04
CA ARG A 459 -16.47 -8.92 31.37
C ARG A 459 -15.29 -9.36 30.51
N PHE A 460 -15.31 -9.00 29.24
CA PHE A 460 -14.16 -9.11 28.37
C PHE A 460 -13.77 -7.73 27.84
N PHE A 461 -12.47 -7.45 27.89
CA PHE A 461 -11.90 -6.20 27.39
C PHE A 461 -11.47 -6.37 25.94
N THR A 462 -11.71 -5.35 25.13
CA THR A 462 -11.41 -5.33 23.71
C THR A 462 -11.10 -3.91 23.27
N LEU A 463 -10.76 -3.77 22.01
CA LEU A 463 -10.56 -2.47 21.37
C LEU A 463 -11.72 -2.23 20.42
N ARG A 464 -12.55 -1.24 20.71
CA ARG A 464 -13.53 -0.79 19.72
C ARG A 464 -12.83 0.03 18.64
N THR A 465 -13.37 -0.04 17.44
CA THR A 465 -13.00 0.87 16.36
C THR A 465 -13.47 2.28 16.70
N ALA A 466 -12.56 3.25 16.53
CA ALA A 466 -12.77 4.65 16.78
C ALA A 466 -12.24 5.48 15.60
N LEU A 467 -12.90 6.61 15.34
CA LEU A 467 -12.57 7.52 14.24
C LEU A 467 -11.95 8.80 14.77
N LEU A 468 -10.82 9.18 14.18
CA LEU A 468 -10.19 10.49 14.35
C LEU A 468 -10.36 11.28 13.05
N ASP A 469 -10.79 12.54 13.18
CA ASP A 469 -10.90 13.46 12.05
C ASP A 469 -9.51 13.77 11.49
N ALA A 470 -9.30 13.45 10.21
CA ALA A 470 -8.00 13.58 9.57
C ALA A 470 -7.86 14.96 8.88
N ARG A 471 -7.79 16.03 9.68
CA ARG A 471 -7.63 17.40 9.15
C ARG A 471 -6.23 17.64 8.59
N LEU A 472 -6.02 17.34 7.32
CA LEU A 472 -4.81 17.70 6.57
C LEU A 472 -4.91 19.13 6.02
N GLU A 473 -4.78 20.13 6.89
CA GLU A 473 -4.80 21.53 6.49
C GLU A 473 -3.40 22.05 6.06
N GLY A 474 -3.38 23.09 5.22
CA GLY A 474 -2.16 23.79 4.82
C GLY A 474 -1.14 22.92 4.09
N ILE A 475 0.13 23.00 4.52
CA ILE A 475 1.26 22.31 3.87
C ILE A 475 1.12 20.78 3.94
N LEU A 476 0.54 20.24 5.02
CA LEU A 476 0.33 18.80 5.16
C LEU A 476 -0.62 18.27 4.08
N GLY A 477 -1.71 19.00 3.81
CA GLY A 477 -2.62 18.72 2.70
C GLY A 477 -1.89 18.72 1.36
N ILE A 478 -1.09 19.76 1.08
CA ILE A 478 -0.33 19.87 -0.18
C ILE A 478 0.64 18.69 -0.37
N LEU A 479 1.37 18.31 0.67
CA LEU A 479 2.32 17.18 0.63
C LEU A 479 1.60 15.83 0.49
N ALA A 480 0.35 15.73 0.95
CA ALA A 480 -0.46 14.53 0.83
C ALA A 480 -1.05 14.33 -0.58
N ILE A 481 -1.29 15.41 -1.35
CA ILE A 481 -1.96 15.35 -2.67
C ILE A 481 -1.42 14.23 -3.58
N PRO A 482 -0.10 14.10 -3.85
CA PRO A 482 0.38 13.06 -4.76
C PRO A 482 0.02 11.65 -4.30
N PHE A 483 0.05 11.41 -2.98
CA PHE A 483 -0.33 10.14 -2.40
C PHE A 483 -1.84 9.90 -2.45
N LEU A 484 -2.65 10.86 -1.96
CA LEU A 484 -4.12 10.74 -1.88
C LEU A 484 -4.76 10.49 -3.23
N TYR A 485 -4.39 11.29 -4.24
CA TYR A 485 -4.98 11.19 -5.57
C TYR A 485 -4.30 10.13 -6.45
N GLY A 486 -3.03 9.80 -6.17
CA GLY A 486 -2.23 8.87 -6.98
C GLY A 486 -2.38 7.41 -6.61
N ARG A 487 -2.55 7.07 -5.32
CA ARG A 487 -2.48 5.68 -4.82
C ARG A 487 -3.47 4.73 -5.49
N THR A 488 -4.71 5.16 -5.68
CA THR A 488 -5.76 4.33 -6.31
C THR A 488 -5.50 4.14 -7.80
N VAL A 489 -5.07 5.19 -8.50
CA VAL A 489 -4.70 5.13 -9.92
C VAL A 489 -3.52 4.19 -10.14
N PHE A 490 -2.48 4.32 -9.31
CA PHE A 490 -1.28 3.49 -9.41
C PHE A 490 -1.56 2.03 -9.05
N ALA A 491 -2.46 1.78 -8.10
CA ALA A 491 -2.96 0.44 -7.81
C ALA A 491 -3.61 -0.22 -9.04
N MET A 492 -4.52 0.47 -9.74
CA MET A 492 -5.14 -0.07 -10.95
C MET A 492 -4.11 -0.45 -12.02
N VAL A 493 -3.07 0.36 -12.19
CA VAL A 493 -1.98 0.09 -13.15
C VAL A 493 -1.16 -1.12 -12.72
N ILE A 494 -0.70 -1.15 -11.47
CA ILE A 494 0.14 -2.22 -10.95
C ILE A 494 -0.60 -3.56 -11.00
N TRP A 495 -1.85 -3.62 -10.54
CA TRP A 495 -2.65 -4.84 -10.57
C TRP A 495 -2.98 -5.28 -12.00
N GLY A 496 -3.31 -4.35 -12.89
CA GLY A 496 -3.52 -4.63 -14.31
C GLY A 496 -2.27 -5.21 -15.00
N LEU A 497 -1.11 -4.58 -14.80
CA LEU A 497 0.17 -5.06 -15.33
C LEU A 497 0.56 -6.41 -14.72
N MET A 498 0.38 -6.57 -13.41
CA MET A 498 0.69 -7.81 -12.72
C MET A 498 -0.16 -8.96 -13.27
N ALA A 499 -1.49 -8.79 -13.33
CA ALA A 499 -2.37 -9.81 -13.87
C ALA A 499 -2.04 -10.13 -15.34
N PHE A 500 -1.69 -9.11 -16.14
CA PHE A 500 -1.32 -9.30 -17.54
C PHE A 500 -0.05 -10.16 -17.67
N TYR A 501 1.01 -9.80 -16.94
CA TYR A 501 2.29 -10.51 -17.04
C TYR A 501 2.30 -11.87 -16.35
N LEU A 502 1.48 -12.09 -15.34
CA LEU A 502 1.26 -13.40 -14.72
C LEU A 502 0.75 -14.43 -15.75
N SER A 503 -0.07 -13.98 -16.72
CA SER A 503 -0.65 -14.86 -17.74
C SER A 503 0.28 -15.17 -18.93
N LYS A 504 1.45 -14.51 -19.03
CA LYS A 504 2.30 -14.55 -20.23
C LYS A 504 3.51 -15.47 -20.05
N LYS A 505 3.79 -16.27 -21.08
CA LYS A 505 5.05 -17.00 -21.23
C LYS A 505 6.07 -16.10 -21.94
N PHE A 506 7.25 -15.95 -21.36
CA PHE A 506 8.32 -15.14 -21.95
C PHE A 506 9.26 -16.03 -22.77
N ARG A 507 9.57 -15.64 -24.02
CA ARG A 507 10.54 -16.32 -24.89
C ARG A 507 11.93 -15.70 -24.72
N ARG A 508 12.98 -16.51 -24.70
CA ARG A 508 14.37 -16.05 -24.59
C ARG A 508 15.00 -16.08 -25.99
N GLU A 509 15.73 -15.04 -26.33
CA GLU A 509 16.55 -14.99 -27.54
C GLU A 509 17.96 -14.54 -27.14
N ASN A 510 18.98 -15.21 -27.69
CA ASN A 510 20.38 -14.84 -27.48
C ASN A 510 20.79 -13.86 -28.57
N ILE A 511 21.32 -12.70 -28.17
CA ILE A 511 21.96 -11.76 -29.12
C ILE A 511 23.46 -11.80 -28.87
N GLN A 512 24.23 -12.08 -29.91
CA GLN A 512 25.69 -11.92 -29.90
C GLN A 512 26.03 -10.44 -30.11
N LEU A 513 26.91 -9.91 -29.27
CA LEU A 513 27.61 -8.64 -29.47
C LEU A 513 29.11 -8.94 -29.37
N GLU A 514 29.88 -8.27 -30.22
CA GLU A 514 31.32 -8.50 -30.46
C GLU A 514 32.11 -8.84 -29.19
N ASP A 515 32.77 -10.00 -29.26
CA ASP A 515 33.83 -10.58 -28.42
C ASP A 515 33.62 -10.80 -26.90
N LYS A 516 32.47 -10.46 -26.28
CA LYS A 516 32.13 -10.99 -24.94
C LYS A 516 30.64 -11.32 -24.80
N VAL A 517 30.36 -12.59 -24.51
CA VAL A 517 29.01 -13.14 -24.27
C VAL A 517 28.41 -12.48 -23.03
N MET A 518 27.57 -11.47 -23.22
CA MET A 518 26.58 -11.04 -22.24
C MET A 518 25.22 -11.45 -22.79
N GLU A 519 24.60 -12.46 -22.17
CA GLU A 519 23.23 -12.87 -22.48
C GLU A 519 22.27 -11.68 -22.29
N LYS A 520 21.84 -11.08 -23.39
CA LYS A 520 20.72 -10.14 -23.40
C LYS A 520 19.43 -10.95 -23.29
N ILE A 521 18.67 -10.81 -22.21
CA ILE A 521 17.37 -11.49 -21.98
C ILE A 521 16.43 -10.40 -21.45
N PHE A 522 15.28 -10.01 -22.03
CA PHE A 522 14.28 -10.60 -22.94
C PHE A 522 13.90 -9.68 -24.12
N TYR A 523 13.27 -10.26 -25.15
CA TYR A 523 12.09 -9.68 -25.80
C TYR A 523 10.87 -10.53 -25.43
N SER A 524 9.89 -9.96 -24.71
CA SER A 524 8.54 -10.53 -24.76
C SER A 524 7.82 -9.92 -25.96
N THR A 525 7.27 -10.75 -26.84
CA THR A 525 6.18 -10.35 -27.72
C THR A 525 5.01 -9.86 -26.88
N VAL A 526 5.00 -8.56 -26.59
CA VAL A 526 3.88 -7.90 -25.92
C VAL A 526 3.51 -6.59 -26.63
N SER A 527 4.32 -6.09 -27.57
CA SER A 527 3.88 -5.07 -28.53
C SER A 527 4.82 -4.78 -29.70
N ASP A 528 6.13 -4.97 -29.55
CA ASP A 528 7.09 -4.59 -30.60
C ASP A 528 7.78 -5.83 -31.15
N TYR A 529 7.28 -6.31 -32.30
CA TYR A 529 7.96 -6.96 -33.44
C TYR A 529 6.87 -7.65 -34.27
N LEU A 530 6.05 -6.85 -34.95
CA LEU A 530 5.34 -7.26 -36.17
C LEU A 530 5.86 -6.38 -37.29
N THR A 531 7.03 -6.75 -37.80
CA THR A 531 7.44 -6.55 -39.19
C THR A 531 8.44 -7.66 -39.49
N LEU A 532 7.93 -8.78 -39.99
CA LEU A 532 8.59 -9.52 -41.04
C LEU A 532 7.48 -9.80 -42.06
N GLU A 533 7.68 -9.22 -43.23
CA GLU A 533 6.96 -9.56 -44.44
C GLU A 533 7.04 -11.08 -44.65
N GLU A 534 5.89 -11.71 -44.90
CA GLU A 534 5.70 -12.59 -46.05
C GLU A 534 4.38 -12.19 -46.73
#